data_AF-A0A349MIS6-F1
#
_entry.id   AF-A0A349MIS6-F1
#
_cell.length_a   1.000
_cell.length_b   1.000
_cell.length_c   1.000
_cell.angle_alpha   90.00
_cell.angle_beta   90.00
_cell.angle_gamma   90.00
#
_symmetry.space_group_name_H-M   'P 1'
#
loop_
_entity.id
_entity.type
_entity.pdbx_description
1 polymer ?
#
loop_
_entity_poly.entity_id
_entity_poly.type
_entity_poly.pdbx_seq_one_letter_code
_entity_poly.pdbx_strand_id
1 'polypeptide(L)'
;MHHPALVASGVDSYLKLVAMNFNLNEVSPAWLALVPDLQDILNAVRAIPPDRWRERLAEVLDFAYRVRFARILMNHPATREMEALALHLEDVADDADRAATLDALSIRYASRWRMLRNVLEDRLAVRECSIPEIVTQRRKVRPILEEIRAKNRLSQQQLTDQFGLEGAELSRIFGLLEGWELVVRDKMAEEQWLFLGPRAGEVIGSNVVPFSRRGILPGAEKQDVDTVLAVRRQA
;
A
#
# COMPACT_ATOMS: atom_id res chain seq x y z
N MET A 1 -10.66 32.73 -22.95
CA MET A 1 -10.68 31.24 -22.99
C MET A 1 -9.24 30.78 -23.10
N HIS A 2 -8.61 30.38 -22.00
CA HIS A 2 -7.25 29.82 -21.98
C HIS A 2 -7.33 28.32 -21.73
N HIS A 3 -6.81 27.53 -22.68
CA HIS A 3 -6.75 26.07 -22.62
C HIS A 3 -5.74 25.60 -21.57
N PRO A 4 -6.13 24.77 -20.58
CA PRO A 4 -5.22 24.22 -19.57
C PRO A 4 -4.61 22.84 -19.95
N ALA A 5 -4.70 22.40 -21.21
CA ALA A 5 -4.40 21.00 -21.57
C ALA A 5 -2.94 20.68 -21.95
N LEU A 6 -2.03 21.66 -22.00
CA LEU A 6 -0.67 21.46 -22.54
C LEU A 6 0.46 21.41 -21.50
N VAL A 7 0.20 21.69 -20.22
CA VAL A 7 1.26 21.70 -19.18
C VAL A 7 1.48 20.33 -18.55
N ALA A 8 0.48 19.44 -18.56
CA ALA A 8 0.59 18.12 -17.92
C ALA A 8 1.53 17.14 -18.66
N SER A 9 1.61 17.19 -20.00
CA SER A 9 2.43 16.23 -20.77
C SER A 9 3.95 16.49 -20.69
N GLY A 10 4.35 17.74 -20.44
CA GLY A 10 5.75 18.13 -20.30
C GLY A 10 6.36 17.68 -18.97
N VAL A 11 5.59 17.75 -17.89
CA VAL A 11 6.05 17.34 -16.54
C VAL A 11 6.24 15.83 -16.48
N ASP A 12 5.32 15.04 -17.04
CA ASP A 12 5.44 13.58 -17.11
C ASP A 12 6.65 13.13 -17.95
N SER A 13 6.90 13.81 -19.06
CA SER A 13 8.05 13.52 -19.93
C SER A 13 9.38 13.89 -19.26
N TYR A 14 9.42 14.99 -18.51
CA TYR A 14 10.58 15.42 -17.74
C TYR A 14 10.86 14.52 -16.54
N LEU A 15 9.82 14.03 -15.85
CA LEU A 15 9.93 13.08 -14.75
C LEU A 15 10.45 11.72 -15.22
N LYS A 16 9.99 11.22 -16.39
CA LYS A 16 10.51 10.00 -17.00
C LYS A 16 11.98 10.12 -17.42
N LEU A 17 12.40 11.26 -17.98
CA LEU A 17 13.80 11.49 -18.35
C LEU A 17 14.74 11.59 -17.13
N VAL A 18 14.26 12.09 -15.99
CA VAL A 18 15.04 12.18 -14.74
C VAL A 18 15.11 10.83 -14.01
N ALA A 19 14.08 9.98 -14.14
CA ALA A 19 14.07 8.65 -13.52
C ALA A 19 15.12 7.69 -14.13
N MET A 20 15.55 7.91 -15.37
CA MET A 20 16.45 6.98 -16.07
C MET A 20 17.89 6.92 -15.55
N ASN A 21 18.34 7.80 -14.64
CA ASN A 21 19.68 7.72 -14.03
C ASN A 21 19.77 8.50 -12.71
N PHE A 22 19.22 7.96 -11.61
CA PHE A 22 19.49 8.51 -10.28
C PHE A 22 20.60 7.74 -9.56
N ASN A 23 21.49 8.47 -8.88
CA ASN A 23 22.53 7.88 -8.04
C ASN A 23 21.94 7.56 -6.66
N LEU A 24 21.82 6.28 -6.33
CA LEU A 24 21.29 5.81 -5.04
C LEU A 24 22.08 6.34 -3.82
N ASN A 25 23.33 6.76 -3.99
CA ASN A 25 24.12 7.33 -2.90
C ASN A 25 23.75 8.78 -2.56
N GLU A 26 23.20 9.52 -3.54
CA GLU A 26 22.96 10.97 -3.44
C GLU A 26 21.47 11.30 -3.43
N VAL A 27 20.62 10.34 -3.78
CA VAL A 27 19.17 10.55 -3.87
C VAL A 27 18.52 10.67 -2.49
N SER A 28 17.49 11.51 -2.41
CA SER A 28 16.64 11.59 -1.22
C SER A 28 15.79 10.31 -1.06
N PRO A 29 15.80 9.66 0.12
CA PRO A 29 14.96 8.49 0.39
C PRO A 29 13.46 8.76 0.20
N ALA A 30 12.99 9.97 0.55
CA ALA A 30 11.59 10.36 0.40
C ALA A 30 11.17 10.45 -1.07
N TRP A 31 12.05 10.99 -1.92
CA TRP A 31 11.80 11.03 -3.36
C TRP A 31 11.75 9.61 -3.95
N LEU A 32 12.70 8.75 -3.55
CA LEU A 32 12.75 7.36 -4.00
C LEU A 32 11.51 6.55 -3.57
N ALA A 33 10.93 6.86 -2.42
CA ALA A 33 9.70 6.24 -1.92
C ALA A 33 8.44 6.60 -2.72
N LEU A 34 8.43 7.76 -3.38
CA LEU A 34 7.22 8.35 -3.93
C LEU A 34 7.21 8.45 -5.46
N VAL A 35 8.38 8.66 -6.09
CA VAL A 35 8.43 9.14 -7.48
C VAL A 35 8.82 8.04 -8.47
N PRO A 36 9.99 7.38 -8.38
CA PRO A 36 10.37 6.38 -9.38
C PRO A 36 9.43 5.18 -9.38
N ASP A 37 9.33 4.48 -10.51
CA ASP A 37 8.72 3.16 -10.50
C ASP A 37 9.70 2.13 -9.89
N LEU A 38 9.17 0.96 -9.51
CA LEU A 38 10.01 -0.09 -8.93
C LEU A 38 11.01 -0.66 -9.94
N GLN A 39 10.70 -0.64 -11.23
CA GLN A 39 11.57 -1.19 -12.27
C GLN A 39 12.84 -0.34 -12.44
N ASP A 40 12.71 0.99 -12.39
CA ASP A 40 13.83 1.93 -12.40
C ASP A 40 14.74 1.73 -11.19
N ILE A 41 14.14 1.53 -10.01
CA ILE A 41 14.88 1.20 -8.78
C ILE A 41 15.62 -0.13 -8.96
N LEU A 42 14.96 -1.15 -9.51
CA LEU A 42 15.55 -2.46 -9.72
C LEU A 42 16.72 -2.40 -10.69
N ASN A 43 16.59 -1.64 -11.78
CA ASN A 43 17.66 -1.42 -12.75
C ASN A 43 18.87 -0.75 -12.10
N ALA A 44 18.64 0.30 -11.28
CA ALA A 44 19.71 0.96 -10.52
C ALA A 44 20.38 0.00 -9.51
N VAL A 45 19.59 -0.84 -8.85
CA VAL A 45 20.09 -1.85 -7.90
C VAL A 45 20.95 -2.92 -8.59
N ARG A 46 20.49 -3.46 -9.73
CA ARG A 46 21.22 -4.47 -10.51
C ARG A 46 22.53 -3.94 -11.09
N ALA A 47 22.64 -2.62 -11.30
CA ALA A 47 23.87 -1.99 -11.75
C ALA A 47 24.94 -1.86 -10.65
N ILE A 48 24.63 -2.21 -9.39
CA ILE A 48 25.56 -2.14 -8.26
C ILE A 48 26.22 -3.51 -8.04
N PRO A 49 27.55 -3.62 -8.23
CA PRO A 49 28.30 -4.82 -7.87
C PRO A 49 28.15 -5.18 -6.38
N PRO A 50 28.13 -6.48 -6.00
CA PRO A 50 27.98 -6.92 -4.61
C PRO A 50 28.98 -6.28 -3.63
N ASP A 51 30.23 -6.05 -4.04
CA ASP A 51 31.30 -5.44 -3.23
C ASP A 51 31.14 -3.93 -3.01
N ARG A 52 30.21 -3.28 -3.72
CA ARG A 52 29.96 -1.84 -3.63
C ARG A 52 28.77 -1.47 -2.75
N TRP A 53 28.12 -2.45 -2.14
CA TRP A 53 27.06 -2.19 -1.17
C TRP A 53 27.61 -1.54 0.10
N ARG A 54 26.94 -0.47 0.53
CA ARG A 54 27.32 0.33 1.70
C ARG A 54 26.09 0.67 2.52
N GLU A 55 26.30 0.97 3.80
CA GLU A 55 25.24 1.28 4.77
C GLU A 55 24.25 2.32 4.21
N ARG A 56 24.75 3.47 3.75
CA ARG A 56 23.92 4.56 3.23
C ARG A 56 22.97 4.11 2.11
N LEU A 57 23.45 3.26 1.21
CA LEU A 57 22.67 2.80 0.07
C LEU A 57 21.54 1.88 0.52
N ALA A 58 21.85 0.96 1.44
CA ALA A 58 20.87 0.08 2.05
C ALA A 58 19.82 0.87 2.86
N GLU A 59 20.23 1.89 3.62
CA GLU A 59 19.32 2.78 4.37
C GLU A 59 18.33 3.52 3.46
N VAL A 60 18.80 4.05 2.33
CA VAL A 60 17.97 4.78 1.36
C VAL A 60 16.88 3.86 0.77
N LEU A 61 17.27 2.65 0.37
CA LEU A 61 16.33 1.64 -0.14
C LEU A 61 15.38 1.14 0.93
N ASP A 62 15.89 0.86 2.13
CA ASP A 62 15.08 0.41 3.26
C ASP A 62 13.99 1.43 3.60
N PHE A 63 14.32 2.71 3.69
CA PHE A 63 13.33 3.76 3.88
C PHE A 63 12.27 3.73 2.77
N ALA A 64 12.70 3.67 1.50
CA ALA A 64 11.79 3.68 0.36
C ALA A 64 10.83 2.48 0.38
N TYR A 65 11.33 1.27 0.65
CA TYR A 65 10.52 0.06 0.72
C TYR A 65 9.53 0.09 1.87
N ARG A 66 9.94 0.54 3.07
CA ARG A 66 9.01 0.68 4.20
C ARG A 66 7.87 1.65 3.92
N VAL A 67 8.17 2.80 3.32
CA VAL A 67 7.15 3.80 3.03
C VAL A 67 6.16 3.27 1.99
N ARG A 68 6.65 2.63 0.92
CA ARG A 68 5.80 1.99 -0.08
C ARG A 68 4.97 0.86 0.53
N PHE A 69 5.58 0.01 1.33
CA PHE A 69 4.91 -1.06 2.08
C PHE A 69 3.80 -0.50 2.98
N ALA A 70 4.11 0.51 3.80
CA ALA A 70 3.12 1.15 4.66
C ALA A 70 1.96 1.76 3.85
N ARG A 71 2.24 2.41 2.72
CA ARG A 71 1.20 2.96 1.83
C ARG A 71 0.30 1.87 1.24
N ILE A 72 0.87 0.74 0.82
CA ILE A 72 0.12 -0.43 0.35
C ILE A 72 -0.75 -1.00 1.48
N LEU A 73 -0.22 -1.05 2.71
CA LEU A 73 -1.00 -1.49 3.85
C LEU A 73 -2.11 -0.50 4.26
N MET A 74 -1.94 0.80 4.01
CA MET A 74 -2.94 1.83 4.34
C MET A 74 -4.01 2.03 3.27
N ASN A 75 -3.68 1.81 2.00
CA ASN A 75 -4.57 1.97 0.85
C ASN A 75 -5.03 0.60 0.33
N HIS A 76 -6.32 0.28 0.45
CA HIS A 76 -6.91 -0.96 -0.07
C HIS A 76 -7.75 -0.67 -1.33
N PRO A 77 -7.77 -1.52 -2.39
CA PRO A 77 -6.88 -2.62 -2.78
C PRO A 77 -5.91 -2.19 -3.92
N ALA A 78 -4.60 -2.12 -3.65
CA ALA A 78 -3.61 -1.99 -4.74
C ALA A 78 -2.94 -3.33 -5.01
N THR A 79 -3.71 -4.35 -5.45
CA THR A 79 -3.20 -5.72 -5.74
C THR A 79 -1.93 -5.68 -6.58
N ARG A 80 -1.96 -4.87 -7.65
CA ARG A 80 -0.83 -4.70 -8.56
C ARG A 80 0.39 -4.05 -7.91
N GLU A 81 0.20 -3.07 -7.02
CA GLU A 81 1.32 -2.44 -6.32
C GLU A 81 1.93 -3.39 -5.28
N MET A 82 1.09 -4.21 -4.63
CA MET A 82 1.49 -5.24 -3.69
C MET A 82 2.33 -6.33 -4.36
N GLU A 83 1.81 -6.89 -5.46
CA GLU A 83 2.52 -7.88 -6.30
C GLU A 83 3.85 -7.29 -6.82
N ALA A 84 3.82 -6.07 -7.37
CA ALA A 84 5.03 -5.44 -7.90
C ALA A 84 6.09 -5.22 -6.82
N LEU A 85 5.70 -4.81 -5.60
CA LEU A 85 6.65 -4.64 -4.50
C LEU A 85 7.17 -6.00 -3.98
N ALA A 86 6.33 -7.03 -3.93
CA ALA A 86 6.75 -8.37 -3.51
C ALA A 86 7.82 -8.94 -4.46
N LEU A 87 7.55 -8.91 -5.77
CA LEU A 87 8.49 -9.36 -6.81
C LEU A 87 9.79 -8.54 -6.78
N HIS A 88 9.68 -7.21 -6.60
CA HIS A 88 10.85 -6.36 -6.47
C HIS A 88 11.70 -6.73 -5.26
N LEU A 89 11.09 -6.99 -4.10
CA LEU A 89 11.83 -7.37 -2.90
C LEU A 89 12.47 -8.75 -3.03
N GLU A 90 11.85 -9.68 -3.75
CA GLU A 90 12.46 -10.97 -4.11
C GLU A 90 13.73 -10.74 -4.93
N ASP A 91 13.65 -9.99 -6.03
CA ASP A 91 14.78 -9.65 -6.89
C ASP A 91 15.94 -8.94 -6.17
N VAL A 92 15.62 -8.20 -5.10
CA VAL A 92 16.61 -7.42 -4.35
C VAL A 92 17.20 -8.17 -3.16
N ALA A 93 16.41 -8.99 -2.45
CA ALA A 93 16.80 -9.60 -1.18
C ALA A 93 17.22 -11.07 -1.26
N ASP A 94 16.91 -11.77 -2.35
CA ASP A 94 17.18 -13.21 -2.51
C ASP A 94 18.38 -13.52 -3.42
N ASP A 95 18.99 -12.51 -4.03
CA ASP A 95 20.31 -12.64 -4.65
C ASP A 95 21.35 -13.03 -3.59
N ALA A 96 21.89 -14.25 -3.67
CA ALA A 96 22.70 -14.84 -2.61
C ALA A 96 23.98 -14.05 -2.30
N ASP A 97 24.67 -13.55 -3.33
CA ASP A 97 25.92 -12.81 -3.17
C ASP A 97 25.66 -11.45 -2.51
N ARG A 98 24.60 -10.77 -2.96
CA ARG A 98 24.17 -9.49 -2.39
C ARG A 98 23.60 -9.63 -1.00
N ALA A 99 22.82 -10.68 -0.75
CA ALA A 99 22.19 -10.96 0.54
C ALA A 99 23.24 -11.12 1.64
N ALA A 100 24.33 -11.83 1.37
CA ALA A 100 25.44 -11.98 2.31
C ALA A 100 26.08 -10.63 2.67
N THR A 101 26.32 -9.76 1.67
CA THR A 101 26.86 -8.42 1.92
C THR A 101 25.89 -7.55 2.70
N LEU A 102 24.61 -7.55 2.34
CA LEU A 102 23.56 -6.78 2.99
C LEU A 102 23.30 -7.20 4.45
N ASP A 103 23.34 -8.50 4.73
CA ASP A 103 23.15 -9.03 6.09
C ASP A 103 24.39 -8.86 6.98
N ALA A 104 25.55 -8.53 6.39
CA ALA A 104 26.79 -8.19 7.10
C ALA A 104 26.89 -6.70 7.51
N LEU A 105 25.98 -5.84 7.02
CA LEU A 105 25.87 -4.44 7.43
C LEU A 105 25.34 -4.29 8.87
N SER A 106 25.27 -3.06 9.38
CA SER A 106 24.87 -2.81 10.78
C SER A 106 23.45 -3.33 11.09
N ILE A 107 22.58 -3.26 10.09
CA ILE A 107 21.24 -3.83 10.08
C ILE A 107 21.23 -4.97 9.06
N ARG A 108 20.55 -6.07 9.39
CA ARG A 108 20.34 -7.21 8.48
C ARG A 108 19.29 -6.88 7.42
N TYR A 109 19.66 -6.05 6.45
CA TYR A 109 18.73 -5.47 5.49
C TYR A 109 18.03 -6.52 4.62
N ALA A 110 18.77 -7.49 4.07
CA ALA A 110 18.19 -8.51 3.21
C ALA A 110 17.17 -9.36 3.98
N SER A 111 17.50 -9.79 5.20
CA SER A 111 16.56 -10.50 6.08
C SER A 111 15.29 -9.70 6.35
N ARG A 112 15.43 -8.39 6.60
CA ARG A 112 14.28 -7.51 6.86
C ARG A 112 13.42 -7.28 5.62
N TRP A 113 14.03 -7.16 4.43
CA TRP A 113 13.30 -7.02 3.17
C TRP A 113 12.55 -8.30 2.80
N ARG A 114 13.13 -9.48 3.06
CA ARG A 114 12.41 -10.76 2.97
C ARG A 114 11.18 -10.79 3.89
N MET A 115 11.30 -10.31 5.12
CA MET A 115 10.14 -10.22 6.02
C MET A 115 9.03 -9.32 5.45
N LEU A 116 9.37 -8.18 4.85
CA LEU A 116 8.37 -7.32 4.20
C LEU A 116 7.70 -8.04 3.02
N ARG A 117 8.48 -8.73 2.19
CA ARG A 117 7.95 -9.53 1.08
C ARG A 117 6.99 -10.60 1.58
N ASN A 118 7.38 -11.40 2.58
CA ASN A 118 6.56 -12.49 3.09
C ASN A 118 5.19 -11.98 3.58
N VAL A 119 5.13 -10.80 4.21
CA VAL A 119 3.84 -10.20 4.61
C VAL A 119 2.98 -9.81 3.40
N LEU A 120 3.59 -9.36 2.30
CA LEU A 120 2.86 -9.08 1.05
C LEU A 120 2.37 -10.39 0.41
N GLU A 121 3.21 -11.43 0.37
CA GLU A 121 2.87 -12.76 -0.17
C GLU A 121 1.75 -13.44 0.63
N ASP A 122 1.83 -13.46 1.96
CA ASP A 122 0.77 -13.98 2.83
C ASP A 122 -0.56 -13.29 2.54
N ARG A 123 -0.51 -11.97 2.31
CA ARG A 123 -1.70 -11.18 2.00
C ARG A 123 -2.24 -11.46 0.60
N LEU A 124 -1.39 -11.69 -0.39
CA LEU A 124 -1.79 -12.13 -1.73
C LEU A 124 -2.41 -13.54 -1.67
N ALA A 125 -1.80 -14.48 -0.93
CA ALA A 125 -2.31 -15.83 -0.75
C ALA A 125 -3.70 -15.86 -0.06
N VAL A 126 -3.92 -14.99 0.95
CA VAL A 126 -5.26 -14.84 1.56
C VAL A 126 -6.31 -14.39 0.55
N ARG A 127 -5.94 -13.61 -0.46
CA ARG A 127 -6.85 -13.17 -1.52
C ARG A 127 -7.16 -14.26 -2.52
N GLU A 128 -6.17 -15.08 -2.87
CA GLU A 128 -6.36 -16.25 -3.73
C GLU A 128 -7.23 -17.32 -3.07
N CYS A 129 -7.19 -17.41 -1.73
CA CYS A 129 -8.10 -18.26 -0.97
C CYS A 129 -9.55 -17.80 -1.14
N SER A 130 -10.45 -18.74 -1.44
CA SER A 130 -11.89 -18.51 -1.33
C SER A 130 -12.27 -18.11 0.10
N ILE A 131 -13.19 -17.16 0.26
CA ILE A 131 -13.72 -16.80 1.59
C ILE A 131 -14.36 -18.06 2.21
N PRO A 132 -13.91 -18.53 3.39
CA PRO A 132 -14.42 -19.75 3.99
C PRO A 132 -15.93 -19.69 4.23
N GLU A 133 -16.60 -20.83 4.08
CA GLU A 133 -18.05 -20.94 4.32
C GLU A 133 -18.46 -20.47 5.72
N ILE A 134 -17.63 -20.71 6.74
CA ILE A 134 -17.88 -20.25 8.12
C ILE A 134 -17.97 -18.72 8.23
N VAL A 135 -17.35 -17.98 7.30
CA VAL A 135 -17.44 -16.52 7.21
C VAL A 135 -18.70 -16.13 6.45
N THR A 136 -18.94 -16.72 5.27
CA THR A 136 -20.05 -16.35 4.38
C THR A 136 -21.42 -16.75 4.94
N GLN A 137 -21.51 -17.87 5.66
CA GLN A 137 -22.73 -18.38 6.28
C GLN A 137 -23.00 -17.74 7.66
N ARG A 138 -22.10 -16.93 8.18
CA ARG A 138 -22.29 -16.31 9.50
C ARG A 138 -23.44 -15.31 9.44
N ARG A 139 -24.47 -15.55 10.27
CA ARG A 139 -25.76 -14.84 10.27
C ARG A 139 -25.67 -13.31 10.12
N LYS A 140 -24.70 -12.67 10.77
CA LYS A 140 -24.56 -11.20 10.78
C LYS A 140 -23.68 -10.64 9.65
N VAL A 141 -22.86 -11.46 8.97
CA VAL A 141 -21.87 -10.97 7.98
C VAL A 141 -22.56 -10.35 6.77
N ARG A 142 -23.39 -11.12 6.04
CA ARG A 142 -24.07 -10.59 4.85
C ARG A 142 -24.94 -9.37 5.16
N PRO A 143 -25.81 -9.37 6.21
CA PRO A 143 -26.61 -8.20 6.55
C PRO A 143 -25.78 -6.93 6.84
N ILE A 144 -24.63 -7.06 7.52
CA ILE A 144 -23.72 -5.93 7.76
C ILE A 144 -23.20 -5.38 6.43
N LEU A 145 -22.72 -6.25 5.54
CA LEU A 145 -22.18 -5.81 4.24
C LEU A 145 -23.27 -5.16 3.37
N GLU A 146 -24.49 -5.71 3.38
CA GLU A 146 -25.63 -5.12 2.65
C GLU A 146 -26.01 -3.75 3.19
N GLU A 147 -25.92 -3.55 4.51
CA GLU A 147 -26.19 -2.26 5.15
C GLU A 147 -25.09 -1.22 4.83
N ILE A 148 -23.81 -1.62 4.90
CA ILE A 148 -22.70 -0.76 4.47
C ILE A 148 -22.86 -0.39 2.99
N ARG A 149 -23.28 -1.33 2.14
CA ARG A 149 -23.60 -1.04 0.73
C ARG A 149 -24.70 0.01 0.61
N ALA A 150 -25.80 -0.14 1.35
CA ALA A 150 -26.93 0.77 1.28
C ALA A 150 -26.59 2.19 1.75
N LYS A 151 -25.76 2.32 2.80
CA LYS A 151 -25.39 3.61 3.40
C LYS A 151 -24.04 4.16 2.90
N ASN A 152 -23.35 3.45 2.01
CA ASN A 152 -21.94 3.62 1.63
C ASN A 152 -20.91 3.48 2.77
N ARG A 153 -21.33 3.61 4.03
CA ARG A 153 -20.52 3.46 5.23
C ARG A 153 -21.40 3.18 6.45
N LEU A 154 -20.82 2.60 7.49
CA LEU A 154 -21.43 2.51 8.83
C LEU A 154 -20.43 2.91 9.89
N SER A 155 -20.88 3.60 10.93
CA SER A 155 -20.05 3.75 12.10
C SER A 155 -20.09 2.53 13.01
N GLN A 156 -19.07 2.36 13.85
CA GLN A 156 -19.05 1.31 14.86
C GLN A 156 -20.27 1.38 15.79
N GLN A 157 -20.71 2.58 16.16
CA GLN A 157 -21.89 2.76 17.01
C GLN A 157 -23.16 2.26 16.31
N GLN A 158 -23.34 2.60 15.03
CA GLN A 158 -24.49 2.13 14.24
C GLN A 158 -24.53 0.61 14.13
N LEU A 159 -23.37 -0.05 14.06
CA LEU A 159 -23.31 -1.50 14.05
C LEU A 159 -23.72 -2.13 15.38
N THR A 160 -23.31 -1.53 16.50
CA THR A 160 -23.77 -1.91 17.84
C THR A 160 -25.28 -1.80 17.93
N ASP A 161 -25.83 -0.64 17.58
CA ASP A 161 -27.26 -0.33 17.74
C ASP A 161 -28.15 -1.20 16.82
N GLN A 162 -27.74 -1.41 15.57
CA GLN A 162 -28.56 -2.12 14.57
C GLN A 162 -28.44 -3.64 14.64
N PHE A 163 -27.26 -4.17 14.99
CA PHE A 163 -26.99 -5.62 14.96
C PHE A 163 -26.79 -6.24 16.35
N GLY A 164 -26.94 -5.45 17.42
CA GLY A 164 -26.74 -5.89 18.80
C GLY A 164 -25.35 -6.49 19.00
N LEU A 165 -24.32 -5.83 18.47
CA LEU A 165 -22.94 -6.28 18.54
C LEU A 165 -22.21 -5.55 19.65
N GLU A 166 -21.91 -6.23 20.75
CA GLU A 166 -21.27 -5.61 21.91
C GLU A 166 -19.94 -6.30 22.29
N GLY A 167 -19.04 -5.50 22.88
CA GLY A 167 -17.78 -5.96 23.48
C GLY A 167 -16.96 -6.91 22.60
N ALA A 168 -16.76 -8.14 23.10
CA ALA A 168 -15.94 -9.14 22.43
C ALA A 168 -16.55 -9.64 21.11
N GLU A 169 -17.88 -9.61 20.94
CA GLU A 169 -18.51 -10.05 19.70
C GLU A 169 -18.24 -9.07 18.56
N LEU A 170 -18.35 -7.77 18.85
CA LEU A 170 -18.04 -6.70 17.91
C LEU A 170 -16.58 -6.78 17.42
N SER A 171 -15.62 -6.90 18.34
CA SER A 171 -14.21 -7.05 17.98
C SER A 171 -13.95 -8.31 17.14
N ARG A 172 -14.60 -9.42 17.45
CA ARG A 172 -14.45 -10.68 16.71
C ARG A 172 -15.05 -10.60 15.31
N ILE A 173 -16.22 -9.97 15.16
CA ILE A 173 -16.83 -9.83 13.83
C ILE A 173 -16.03 -8.85 12.99
N PHE A 174 -15.48 -7.78 13.57
CA PHE A 174 -14.56 -6.89 12.86
C PHE A 174 -13.28 -7.56 12.42
N GLY A 175 -12.59 -8.26 13.32
CA GLY A 175 -11.39 -9.00 12.94
C GLY A 175 -11.66 -10.00 11.81
N LEU A 176 -12.84 -10.63 11.82
CA LEU A 176 -13.27 -11.53 10.74
C LEU A 176 -13.58 -10.79 9.43
N LEU A 177 -14.33 -9.69 9.46
CA LEU A 177 -14.66 -8.93 8.25
C LEU A 177 -13.41 -8.28 7.63
N GLU A 178 -12.49 -7.78 8.44
CA GLU A 178 -11.25 -7.16 7.96
C GLU A 178 -10.21 -8.18 7.51
N GLY A 179 -10.06 -9.29 8.24
CA GLY A 179 -9.12 -10.35 7.89
C GLY A 179 -9.39 -10.96 6.52
N TRP A 180 -10.66 -10.96 6.10
CA TRP A 180 -11.09 -11.40 4.76
C TRP A 180 -11.33 -10.24 3.78
N GLU A 181 -10.87 -9.03 4.11
CA GLU A 181 -11.02 -7.82 3.30
C GLU A 181 -12.46 -7.54 2.82
N LEU A 182 -13.45 -7.89 3.64
CA LEU A 182 -14.86 -7.64 3.40
C LEU A 182 -15.26 -6.21 3.80
N VAL A 183 -14.56 -5.64 4.76
CA VAL A 183 -14.71 -4.24 5.18
C VAL A 183 -13.36 -3.57 5.33
N VAL A 184 -13.37 -2.24 5.30
CA VAL A 184 -12.21 -1.39 5.60
C VAL A 184 -12.62 -0.41 6.69
N ARG A 185 -11.79 -0.30 7.74
CA ARG A 185 -11.93 0.77 8.73
C ARG A 185 -11.18 2.02 8.29
N ASP A 186 -11.83 3.16 8.49
CA ASP A 186 -11.18 4.46 8.46
C ASP A 186 -11.53 5.26 9.71
N LYS A 187 -10.52 5.92 10.27
CA LYS A 187 -10.72 6.82 11.40
C LYS A 187 -10.94 8.21 10.82
N MET A 188 -12.18 8.68 10.84
CA MET A 188 -12.52 10.04 10.46
C MET A 188 -12.95 10.82 11.70
N ALA A 189 -12.17 11.86 12.05
CA ALA A 189 -12.29 12.59 13.31
C ALA A 189 -12.17 11.65 14.54
N GLU A 190 -13.24 11.52 15.32
CA GLU A 190 -13.29 10.71 16.55
C GLU A 190 -14.06 9.39 16.40
N GLU A 191 -14.59 9.11 15.21
CA GLU A 191 -15.44 7.94 14.96
C GLU A 191 -14.77 6.95 14.01
N GLN A 192 -14.98 5.65 14.28
CA GLN A 192 -14.52 4.55 13.42
C GLN A 192 -15.62 4.26 12.39
N TRP A 193 -15.31 4.53 11.13
CA TRP A 193 -16.19 4.26 10.00
C TRP A 193 -15.76 3.00 9.27
N LEU A 194 -16.74 2.22 8.85
CA LEU A 194 -16.58 1.01 8.07
C LEU A 194 -17.10 1.23 6.66
N PHE A 195 -16.30 0.85 5.68
CA PHE A 195 -16.61 0.88 4.25
C PHE A 195 -16.55 -0.54 3.69
N LEU A 196 -17.16 -0.78 2.53
CA LEU A 196 -17.02 -2.05 1.84
C LEU A 196 -15.57 -2.27 1.45
N GLY A 197 -15.08 -3.45 1.78
CA GLY A 197 -13.78 -3.93 1.32
C GLY A 197 -13.85 -4.49 -0.10
N PRO A 198 -12.68 -4.73 -0.70
CA PRO A 198 -12.56 -5.20 -2.07
C PRO A 198 -13.22 -6.56 -2.32
N ARG A 199 -13.29 -7.41 -1.30
CA ARG A 199 -13.87 -8.76 -1.40
C ARG A 199 -15.33 -8.84 -0.99
N ALA A 200 -15.94 -7.71 -0.59
CA ALA A 200 -17.34 -7.69 -0.16
C ALA A 200 -18.30 -8.23 -1.23
N GLY A 201 -17.99 -7.96 -2.51
CA GLY A 201 -18.78 -8.38 -3.67
C GLY A 201 -18.92 -9.89 -3.81
N GLU A 202 -17.92 -10.66 -3.37
CA GLU A 202 -17.94 -12.13 -3.36
C GLU A 202 -19.01 -12.67 -2.41
N VAL A 203 -19.32 -11.94 -1.33
CA VAL A 203 -20.30 -12.36 -0.32
C VAL A 203 -21.71 -11.89 -0.66
N ILE A 204 -21.86 -10.64 -1.15
CA ILE A 204 -23.16 -10.03 -1.42
C ILE A 204 -23.62 -10.17 -2.89
N GLY A 205 -22.83 -10.86 -3.72
CA GLY A 205 -23.17 -11.19 -5.12
C GLY A 205 -23.22 -9.98 -6.03
N SER A 206 -22.25 -9.06 -5.95
CA SER A 206 -22.24 -7.81 -6.73
C SER A 206 -20.82 -7.44 -7.20
N ASN A 207 -20.69 -6.81 -8.36
CA ASN A 207 -19.47 -6.10 -8.76
C ASN A 207 -19.34 -4.84 -7.89
N VAL A 208 -18.71 -4.98 -6.72
CA VAL A 208 -18.46 -3.85 -5.80
C VAL A 208 -17.29 -3.05 -6.34
N VAL A 209 -17.47 -1.74 -6.53
CA VAL A 209 -16.35 -0.83 -6.77
C VAL A 209 -15.62 -0.65 -5.43
N PRO A 210 -14.33 -1.00 -5.33
CA PRO A 210 -13.61 -0.88 -4.07
C PRO A 210 -13.57 0.57 -3.59
N PHE A 211 -13.67 0.76 -2.27
CA PHE A 211 -13.43 2.05 -1.65
C PHE A 211 -12.04 2.59 -2.03
N SER A 212 -11.96 3.79 -2.58
CA SER A 212 -10.70 4.50 -2.84
C SER A 212 -10.62 5.73 -1.94
N ARG A 213 -9.64 5.75 -1.02
CA ARG A 213 -9.37 6.91 -0.15
C ARG A 213 -9.17 8.22 -0.94
N ARG A 214 -8.78 8.14 -2.22
CA ARG A 214 -8.54 9.33 -3.06
C ARG A 214 -9.78 10.18 -3.31
N GLY A 215 -10.99 9.62 -3.11
CA GLY A 215 -12.24 10.34 -3.41
C GLY A 215 -12.80 11.23 -2.27
N ILE A 216 -12.21 11.22 -1.06
CA ILE A 216 -12.87 11.80 0.14
C ILE A 216 -12.13 13.01 0.73
N LEU A 217 -10.95 13.39 0.23
CA LEU A 217 -10.30 14.64 0.63
C LEU A 217 -10.62 15.76 -0.38
N PRO A 218 -11.58 16.67 -0.10
CA PRO A 218 -11.68 17.90 -0.85
C PRO A 218 -10.41 18.74 -0.57
N GLY A 219 -9.48 18.77 -1.52
CA GLY A 219 -8.37 19.75 -1.54
C GLY A 219 -6.93 19.23 -1.50
N ALA A 220 -6.67 17.91 -1.46
CA ALA A 220 -5.31 17.39 -1.29
C ALA A 220 -4.46 17.29 -2.59
N GLU A 221 -5.05 17.45 -3.78
CA GLU A 221 -4.39 17.06 -5.04
C GLU A 221 -3.34 18.05 -5.61
N LYS A 222 -3.08 19.20 -4.97
CA LYS A 222 -2.11 20.17 -5.52
C LYS A 222 -0.94 20.55 -4.62
N GLN A 223 -1.03 20.42 -3.30
CA GLN A 223 0.04 20.91 -2.40
C GLN A 223 1.22 19.94 -2.23
N ASP A 224 1.01 18.63 -2.37
CA ASP A 224 2.07 17.64 -2.12
C ASP A 224 3.12 17.56 -3.24
N VAL A 225 2.74 17.79 -4.50
CA VAL A 225 3.68 17.73 -5.63
C VAL A 225 4.64 18.92 -5.61
N ASP A 226 4.14 20.13 -5.32
CA ASP A 226 4.96 21.34 -5.26
C ASP A 226 5.93 21.32 -4.07
N THR A 227 5.53 20.70 -2.95
CA THR A 227 6.40 20.55 -1.77
C THR A 227 7.55 19.59 -2.04
N VAL A 228 7.32 18.49 -2.76
CA VAL A 228 8.37 17.54 -3.15
C VAL A 228 9.35 18.15 -4.16
N LEU A 229 8.87 19.03 -5.05
CA LEU A 229 9.73 19.74 -6.02
C LEU A 229 10.58 20.85 -5.36
N ALA A 230 10.13 21.44 -4.25
CA ALA A 230 10.87 22.47 -3.52
C ALA A 230 12.11 21.93 -2.78
N VAL A 231 12.06 20.69 -2.28
CA VAL A 231 13.17 20.05 -1.55
C VAL A 231 14.44 19.89 -2.41
N ARG A 232 14.31 19.85 -3.74
CA ARG A 232 15.45 19.76 -4.67
C ARG A 232 16.17 21.09 -4.92
N ARG A 233 15.58 22.23 -4.51
CA ARG A 233 16.21 23.56 -4.69
C ARG A 233 17.10 23.98 -3.53
N GLN A 234 17.16 23.19 -2.45
CA GLN A 234 17.90 23.52 -1.22
C GLN A 234 18.98 22.49 -0.84
N ALA A 235 19.24 21.49 -1.69
CA ALA A 235 20.29 20.50 -1.50
C ALA A 235 21.33 20.59 -2.63
#